data_AF-A0A7S4Q119-F1
#
_entry.id   AF-A0A7S4Q119-F1
#
_cell.length_a   1.000
_cell.length_b   1.000
_cell.length_c   1.000
_cell.angle_alpha   90.00
_cell.angle_beta   90.00
_cell.angle_gamma   90.00
#
_symmetry.space_group_name_H-M   'P 1'
#
loop_
_entity.id
_entity.type
_entity.pdbx_description
1 polymer ?
#
loop_
_entity_poly.entity_id
_entity_poly.type
_entity_poly.pdbx_seq_one_letter_code
_entity_poly.pdbx_strand_id
1 'polypeptide(L)'
;AAAAPPFVEAATVETRGAAGWAHFVIDGRDFLAVANFFTSGPGREPRMETKSTVYTATTGSDLRLQLTEVQSFRTTGAHGVVHCEQDGRHYLAVPNYYGGDTVVLRYDPAAGRFAELQRIKSDGGGSVEAFKTGGRQHL
;
A
#
# COMPACT_ATOMS: atom_id res chain seq x y z
N ALA A 1 -6.97 -34.75 21.61
CA ALA A 1 -6.81 -33.28 21.74
C ALA A 1 -6.94 -32.68 20.36
N ALA A 2 -7.72 -31.61 20.18
CA ALA A 2 -7.77 -30.92 18.90
C ALA A 2 -6.42 -30.22 18.66
N ALA A 3 -5.86 -30.38 17.46
CA ALA A 3 -4.64 -29.68 17.07
C ALA A 3 -4.91 -28.16 17.06
N ALA A 4 -3.94 -27.36 17.49
CA ALA A 4 -4.03 -25.91 17.38
C ALA A 4 -4.20 -25.50 15.90
N PRO A 5 -4.95 -24.43 15.61
CA PRO A 5 -5.13 -23.97 14.24
C PRO A 5 -3.78 -23.59 13.63
N PRO A 6 -3.55 -23.86 12.33
CA PRO A 6 -2.28 -23.54 11.65
C PRO A 6 -2.01 -22.03 11.54
N PHE A 7 -3.05 -21.20 11.75
CA PHE A 7 -2.96 -19.75 11.76
C PHE A 7 -3.79 -19.18 12.91
N VAL A 8 -3.29 -18.10 13.50
CA VAL A 8 -3.99 -17.29 14.51
C VAL A 8 -4.10 -15.85 14.01
N GLU A 9 -5.15 -15.14 14.42
CA GLU A 9 -5.30 -13.73 14.08
C GLU A 9 -4.15 -12.91 14.69
N ALA A 10 -3.33 -12.30 13.85
CA ALA A 10 -2.20 -11.48 14.29
C ALA A 10 -2.61 -10.03 14.60
N ALA A 11 -3.58 -9.49 13.85
CA ALA A 11 -4.16 -8.15 14.04
C ALA A 11 -5.46 -8.00 13.23
N THR A 12 -6.30 -7.06 13.66
CA THR A 12 -7.42 -6.54 12.87
C THR A 12 -7.15 -5.07 12.51
N VAL A 13 -7.39 -4.69 11.25
CA VAL A 13 -7.12 -3.35 10.73
C VAL A 13 -8.37 -2.83 10.01
N GLU A 14 -8.80 -1.63 10.38
CA GLU A 14 -9.86 -0.95 9.64
C GLU A 14 -9.33 -0.48 8.28
N THR A 15 -10.04 -0.85 7.21
CA THR A 15 -9.70 -0.44 5.85
C THR A 15 -10.93 0.12 5.14
N ARG A 16 -10.70 0.77 3.99
CA ARG A 16 -11.76 1.34 3.15
C ARG A 16 -11.84 0.53 1.86
N GLY A 17 -12.37 -0.68 2.00
CA GLY A 17 -12.41 -1.66 0.92
C GLY A 17 -11.01 -1.94 0.38
N ALA A 18 -10.07 -2.39 1.22
CA ALA A 18 -8.72 -2.67 0.78
C ALA A 18 -8.70 -3.66 -0.39
N ALA A 19 -8.16 -3.24 -1.53
CA ALA A 19 -8.05 -4.04 -2.75
C ALA A 19 -6.65 -4.60 -2.97
N GLY A 20 -5.64 -4.04 -2.32
CA GLY A 20 -4.26 -4.52 -2.43
C GLY A 20 -3.40 -4.15 -1.23
N TRP A 21 -2.41 -4.99 -0.97
CA TRP A 21 -1.43 -4.82 0.10
C TRP A 21 -0.03 -5.06 -0.47
N ALA A 22 0.94 -4.27 -0.04
CA ALA A 22 2.35 -4.48 -0.36
C ALA A 22 3.20 -4.36 0.90
N HIS A 23 3.89 -5.45 1.23
CA HIS A 23 4.96 -5.44 2.24
C HIS A 23 6.29 -5.11 1.57
N PHE A 24 7.12 -4.34 2.26
CA PHE A 24 8.48 -4.02 1.85
C PHE A 24 9.32 -3.58 3.05
N VAL A 25 10.64 -3.62 2.88
CA VAL A 25 11.60 -3.25 3.93
C VAL A 25 12.44 -2.08 3.47
N ILE A 26 12.63 -1.08 4.34
CA ILE A 26 13.56 0.04 4.11
C ILE A 26 14.44 0.14 5.35
N ASP A 27 15.75 0.03 5.17
CA ASP A 27 16.75 0.13 6.25
C ASP A 27 16.43 -0.78 7.46
N GLY A 28 15.99 -2.01 7.19
CA GLY A 28 15.64 -3.01 8.21
C GLY A 28 14.31 -2.78 8.93
N ARG A 29 13.52 -1.77 8.52
CA ARG A 29 12.18 -1.52 9.05
C ARG A 29 11.12 -2.06 8.09
N ASP A 30 10.18 -2.84 8.60
CA ASP A 30 9.04 -3.33 7.82
C ASP A 30 7.99 -2.24 7.62
N PHE A 31 7.50 -2.16 6.39
CA PHE A 31 6.40 -1.31 5.98
C PHE A 31 5.31 -2.14 5.32
N LEU A 32 4.08 -1.65 5.43
CA LEU A 32 2.92 -2.25 4.82
C LEU A 32 2.05 -1.15 4.21
N ALA A 33 1.98 -1.11 2.89
CA ALA A 33 1.10 -0.21 2.16
C ALA A 33 -0.23 -0.89 1.84
N VAL A 34 -1.32 -0.12 1.94
CA VAL A 34 -2.71 -0.58 1.74
C VAL A 34 -3.38 0.31 0.72
N ALA A 35 -3.78 -0.29 -0.40
CA ALA A 35 -4.58 0.34 -1.43
C ALA A 35 -6.06 0.23 -1.07
N ASN A 36 -6.66 1.37 -0.73
CA ASN A 36 -8.08 1.43 -0.39
C ASN A 36 -8.91 1.85 -1.61
N PHE A 37 -9.97 1.10 -1.88
CA PHE A 37 -10.78 1.26 -3.08
C PHE A 37 -11.96 2.22 -2.88
N PHE A 38 -12.68 2.14 -1.77
CA PHE A 38 -13.89 2.93 -1.57
C PHE A 38 -14.28 3.11 -0.11
N THR A 39 -15.10 4.12 0.16
CA THR A 39 -15.83 4.25 1.42
C THR A 39 -17.30 3.94 1.20
N SER A 40 -17.92 3.23 2.15
CA SER A 40 -19.37 3.03 2.19
C SER A 40 -19.86 3.02 3.65
N GLY A 41 -21.17 3.11 3.83
CA GLY A 41 -21.81 2.97 5.13
C GLY A 41 -23.29 2.62 4.97
N PRO A 42 -23.99 2.22 6.04
CA PRO A 42 -25.40 1.84 5.95
C PRO A 42 -26.25 2.94 5.27
N GLY A 43 -26.94 2.58 4.19
CA GLY A 43 -27.80 3.48 3.42
C GLY A 43 -27.06 4.56 2.60
N ARG A 44 -25.76 4.40 2.34
CA ARG A 44 -24.96 5.35 1.55
C ARG A 44 -24.37 4.70 0.31
N GLU A 45 -24.42 5.42 -0.80
CA GLU A 45 -23.71 5.06 -2.02
C GLU A 45 -22.19 5.04 -1.80
N PRO A 46 -21.47 4.08 -2.41
CA PRO A 46 -20.02 4.01 -2.31
C PRO A 46 -19.36 5.25 -2.94
N ARG A 47 -18.29 5.74 -2.29
CA ARG A 47 -17.44 6.81 -2.82
C ARG A 47 -16.03 6.28 -3.06
N MET A 48 -15.56 6.44 -4.29
CA MET A 48 -14.29 5.87 -4.75
C MET A 48 -13.13 6.81 -4.40
N GLU A 49 -13.40 8.10 -4.19
CA GLU A 49 -12.46 9.00 -3.54
C GLU A 49 -12.28 8.60 -2.08
N THR A 50 -11.08 8.17 -1.73
CA THR A 50 -10.72 7.66 -0.42
C THR A 50 -9.25 7.96 -0.11
N LYS A 51 -8.71 7.34 0.93
CA LYS A 51 -7.28 7.39 1.25
C LYS A 51 -6.69 6.00 1.36
N SER A 52 -5.55 5.80 0.71
CA SER A 52 -4.65 4.66 0.92
C SER A 52 -3.64 4.99 2.02
N THR A 53 -3.09 3.97 2.68
CA THR A 53 -2.33 4.15 3.93
C THR A 53 -1.02 3.37 3.87
N VAL A 54 0.05 3.93 4.46
CA VAL A 54 1.31 3.23 4.71
C VAL A 54 1.48 3.10 6.22
N TYR A 55 1.77 1.90 6.68
CA TYR A 55 2.09 1.58 8.06
C TYR A 55 3.55 1.15 8.19
N THR A 56 4.17 1.37 9.34
CA THR A 56 5.25 0.48 9.79
C THR A 56 4.65 -0.73 10.47
N ALA A 57 5.28 -1.88 10.29
CA ALA A 57 4.89 -3.14 10.90
C ALA A 57 5.96 -3.60 11.90
N THR A 58 5.56 -4.04 13.08
CA THR A 58 6.43 -4.74 14.02
C THR A 58 5.70 -5.95 14.59
N THR A 59 6.44 -6.99 14.96
CA THR A 59 5.88 -8.17 15.61
C THR A 59 6.30 -8.20 17.07
N GLY A 60 5.32 -8.27 17.97
CA GLY A 60 5.56 -8.41 19.40
C GLY A 60 6.09 -9.80 19.77
N SER A 61 6.56 -9.96 21.01
CA SER A 61 6.98 -11.27 21.55
C SER A 61 5.82 -12.28 21.66
N ASP A 62 4.58 -11.79 21.62
CA ASP A 62 3.34 -12.58 21.57
C ASP A 62 2.89 -12.90 20.14
N LEU A 63 3.75 -12.65 19.14
CA LEU A 63 3.49 -12.82 17.71
C LEU A 63 2.35 -11.94 17.15
N ARG A 64 1.91 -10.92 17.89
CA ARG A 64 0.93 -9.96 17.39
C ARG A 64 1.58 -8.93 16.50
N LEU A 65 0.89 -8.62 15.40
CA LEU A 65 1.31 -7.59 14.46
C LEU A 65 0.86 -6.23 14.98
N GLN A 66 1.79 -5.30 15.13
CA GLN A 66 1.49 -3.90 15.44
C GLN A 66 1.72 -3.07 14.18
N LEU A 67 0.67 -2.35 13.76
CA LEU A 67 0.71 -1.46 12.61
C LEU A 67 0.56 -0.02 13.09
N THR A 68 1.57 0.80 12.81
CA THR A 68 1.54 2.25 13.12
C THR A 68 1.47 3.03 11.83
N GLU A 69 0.43 3.84 11.66
CA GLU A 69 0.27 4.66 10.44
C GLU A 69 1.44 5.65 10.32
N VAL A 70 2.14 5.59 9.19
CA VAL A 70 3.18 6.55 8.80
C VAL A 70 2.54 7.72 8.08
N GLN A 71 1.63 7.42 7.14
CA GLN A 71 0.90 8.41 6.37
C GLN A 71 -0.34 7.81 5.71
N SER A 72 -1.24 8.70 5.31
CA SER A 72 -2.31 8.39 4.35
C SER A 72 -2.31 9.42 3.23
N PHE A 73 -2.70 9.00 2.03
CA PHE A 73 -2.74 9.84 0.83
C PHE A 73 -3.99 9.55 0.01
N ARG A 74 -4.48 10.56 -0.71
CA ARG A 74 -5.73 10.47 -1.48
C ARG A 74 -5.57 9.51 -2.66
N THR A 75 -6.56 8.66 -2.85
CA THR A 75 -6.69 7.76 -4.00
C THR A 75 -8.13 7.73 -4.51
N THR A 76 -8.32 7.28 -5.74
CA THR A 76 -9.63 7.17 -6.39
C THR A 76 -9.81 5.75 -6.91
N GLY A 77 -10.46 4.88 -6.13
CA GLY A 77 -10.60 3.47 -6.51
C GLY A 77 -9.24 2.77 -6.61
N ALA A 78 -8.35 2.90 -5.62
CA ALA A 78 -7.05 2.26 -5.72
C ALA A 78 -7.22 0.74 -5.74
N HIS A 79 -6.85 0.13 -6.86
CA HIS A 79 -7.09 -1.29 -7.13
C HIS A 79 -5.88 -2.17 -6.76
N GLY A 80 -4.76 -1.56 -6.38
CA GLY A 80 -3.56 -2.25 -5.96
C GLY A 80 -2.50 -1.27 -5.46
N VAL A 81 -1.38 -1.81 -4.99
CA VAL A 81 -0.18 -1.06 -4.66
C VAL A 81 1.01 -1.96 -4.90
N VAL A 82 2.07 -1.42 -5.48
CA VAL A 82 3.35 -2.11 -5.67
C VAL A 82 4.45 -1.27 -5.07
N HIS A 83 5.40 -1.95 -4.42
CA HIS A 83 6.68 -1.38 -4.05
C HIS A 83 7.74 -1.81 -5.05
N CYS A 84 8.66 -0.90 -5.37
CA CYS A 84 9.88 -1.26 -6.06
C CYS A 84 11.09 -0.50 -5.52
N GLU A 85 12.26 -1.10 -5.68
CA GLU A 85 13.54 -0.51 -5.31
C GLU A 85 14.45 -0.44 -6.54
N GLN A 86 15.06 0.72 -6.73
CA GLN A 86 16.10 0.94 -7.73
C GLN A 86 17.24 1.75 -7.12
N ASP A 87 18.45 1.22 -7.16
CA ASP A 87 19.67 1.89 -6.70
C ASP A 87 19.55 2.44 -5.26
N GLY A 88 18.96 1.64 -4.35
CA GLY A 88 18.71 2.02 -2.95
C GLY A 88 17.61 3.06 -2.75
N ARG A 89 16.86 3.42 -3.81
CA ARG A 89 15.69 4.31 -3.72
C ARG A 89 14.42 3.48 -3.76
N HIS A 90 13.49 3.81 -2.89
CA HIS A 90 12.22 3.10 -2.75
C HIS A 90 11.05 3.91 -3.32
N TYR A 91 10.17 3.20 -4.02
CA TYR A 91 9.02 3.78 -4.68
C TYR A 91 7.76 2.99 -4.38
N LEU A 92 6.63 3.68 -4.36
CA LEU A 92 5.31 3.07 -4.37
C LEU A 92 4.57 3.54 -5.61
N ALA A 93 3.90 2.61 -6.27
CA ALA A 93 2.98 2.91 -7.36
C ALA A 93 1.57 2.46 -6.99
N VAL A 94 0.60 3.35 -7.19
CA VAL A 94 -0.80 3.10 -6.85
C VAL A 94 -1.69 3.50 -8.02
N PRO A 95 -2.26 2.54 -8.75
CA PRO A 95 -3.16 2.81 -9.85
C PRO A 95 -4.52 3.25 -9.30
N ASN A 96 -5.08 4.30 -9.89
CA ASN A 96 -6.41 4.81 -9.55
C ASN A 96 -7.40 4.36 -10.64
N TYR A 97 -8.29 3.43 -10.31
CA TYR A 97 -9.16 2.76 -11.29
C TYR A 97 -10.38 3.61 -11.68
N TYR A 98 -10.97 4.35 -10.74
CA TYR A 98 -12.19 5.14 -10.99
C TYR A 98 -11.89 6.59 -11.37
N GLY A 99 -10.89 6.76 -12.23
CA GLY A 99 -10.41 8.05 -12.70
C GLY A 99 -9.15 8.52 -11.98
N GLY A 100 -8.41 9.39 -12.68
CA GLY A 100 -7.11 9.86 -12.25
C GLY A 100 -5.96 9.02 -12.79
N ASP A 101 -4.76 9.51 -12.52
CA ASP A 101 -3.50 8.93 -12.99
C ASP A 101 -2.95 7.96 -11.95
N THR A 102 -2.12 7.01 -12.39
CA THR A 102 -1.33 6.20 -11.46
C THR A 102 -0.37 7.13 -10.72
N VAL A 103 -0.47 7.16 -9.39
CA VAL A 103 0.43 7.98 -8.56
C VAL A 103 1.69 7.18 -8.25
N VAL A 104 2.85 7.80 -8.45
CA VAL A 104 4.15 7.24 -8.06
C VAL A 104 4.71 8.10 -6.94
N LEU A 105 4.97 7.48 -5.80
CA LEU A 105 5.57 8.10 -4.62
C LEU A 105 7.02 7.62 -4.48
N ARG A 106 7.89 8.48 -3.94
CA ARG A 106 9.27 8.14 -3.56
C ARG A 106 9.44 8.30 -2.06
N TYR A 107 10.13 7.35 -1.43
CA TYR A 107 10.49 7.46 -0.01
C TYR A 107 11.48 8.61 0.20
N ASP A 108 11.21 9.44 1.20
CA ASP A 108 12.13 10.45 1.72
C ASP A 108 12.68 9.94 3.07
N PRO A 109 13.96 9.52 3.12
CA PRO A 109 14.55 8.98 4.34
C PRO A 109 14.70 10.04 5.44
N ALA A 110 14.83 11.33 5.10
CA ALA A 110 14.92 12.39 6.08
C ALA A 110 13.57 12.64 6.77
N ALA A 111 12.47 12.51 6.01
CA ALA A 111 11.12 12.68 6.54
C ALA A 111 10.50 11.37 7.07
N GLY A 112 11.12 10.22 6.80
CA GLY A 112 10.63 8.90 7.18
C GLY A 112 9.32 8.51 6.50
N ARG A 113 9.00 9.11 5.35
CA ARG A 113 7.68 8.99 4.68
C ARG A 113 7.80 9.12 3.16
N PHE A 114 6.77 8.74 2.43
CA PHE A 114 6.67 8.85 0.98
C PHE A 114 6.12 10.20 0.53
N ALA A 115 6.74 10.80 -0.47
CA ALA A 115 6.28 12.01 -1.15
C ALA A 115 5.92 11.70 -2.62
N GLU A 116 4.94 12.40 -3.17
CA GLU A 116 4.59 12.26 -4.59
C GLU A 116 5.77 12.66 -5.47
N LEU A 117 6.16 11.77 -6.39
CA LEU A 117 7.21 11.99 -7.35
C LEU A 117 6.63 12.41 -8.70
N GLN A 118 5.64 11.68 -9.18
CA GLN A 118 5.01 11.90 -10.47
C GLN A 118 3.65 11.21 -10.57
N ARG A 119 2.95 11.51 -11.66
CA ARG A 119 1.73 10.86 -12.09
C ARG A 119 1.92 10.30 -13.49
N ILE A 120 1.55 9.04 -13.68
CA ILE A 120 1.54 8.39 -15.00
C ILE A 120 0.10 8.39 -15.47
N LYS A 121 -0.15 9.11 -16.57
CA LYS A 121 -1.47 9.20 -17.19
C LYS A 121 -2.01 7.81 -17.51
N SER A 122 -3.12 7.43 -16.89
CA SER A 122 -3.73 6.10 -17.07
C SER A 122 -5.25 6.10 -17.21
N ASP A 123 -5.94 7.20 -16.84
CA ASP A 123 -7.40 7.36 -16.97
C ASP A 123 -8.21 6.17 -16.45
N GLY A 124 -7.78 5.60 -15.31
CA GLY A 124 -8.40 4.40 -14.74
C GLY A 124 -7.52 3.15 -14.79
N GLY A 125 -6.27 3.26 -14.34
CA GLY A 125 -5.37 2.10 -14.29
C GLY A 125 -5.93 0.96 -13.42
N GLY A 126 -6.02 -0.25 -13.96
CA GLY A 126 -6.51 -1.43 -13.24
C GLY A 126 -5.44 -2.18 -12.44
N SER A 127 -4.17 -2.05 -12.84
CA SER A 127 -3.02 -2.64 -12.15
C SER A 127 -1.76 -1.84 -12.45
N VAL A 128 -0.73 -2.07 -11.64
CA VAL A 128 0.64 -1.64 -11.87
C VAL A 128 1.56 -2.78 -11.45
N GLU A 129 2.65 -3.00 -12.18
CA GLU A 129 3.56 -4.12 -11.94
C GLU A 129 5.00 -3.62 -11.98
N ALA A 130 5.79 -3.98 -10.97
CA ALA A 130 7.21 -3.68 -10.96
C ALA A 130 8.01 -4.92 -11.38
N PHE A 131 8.80 -4.81 -12.44
CA PHE A 131 9.58 -5.94 -12.96
C PHE A 131 11.01 -5.53 -13.33
N LYS A 132 11.92 -6.51 -13.38
CA LYS A 132 13.32 -6.29 -13.74
C LYS A 132 13.65 -6.93 -15.08
N THR A 133 14.31 -6.19 -15.95
CA THR A 133 14.90 -6.73 -17.19
C THR A 133 16.31 -6.19 -17.37
N GLY A 134 17.27 -7.06 -17.71
CA GLY A 134 18.67 -6.66 -17.90
C GLY A 134 19.29 -5.92 -16.71
N GLY A 135 18.87 -6.22 -15.47
CA GLY A 135 19.34 -5.55 -14.25
C GLY A 135 18.68 -4.19 -13.97
N ARG A 136 17.80 -3.71 -14.84
CA ARG A 136 17.07 -2.44 -14.67
C ARG A 136 15.69 -2.68 -14.10
N GLN A 137 15.28 -1.83 -13.16
CA GLN A 137 13.92 -1.80 -12.62
C GLN A 137 12.98 -1.04 -13.57
N HIS A 138 11.80 -1.60 -13.77
CA HIS A 138 10.68 -1.04 -14.52
C HIS A 138 9.41 -1.03 -13.67
N LEU A 139 8.50 -0.15 -14.05
CA LEU A 139 7.16 0.01 -13.52
C LEU A 139 6.19 0.17 -14.70
#